data_AF-A0A8X6H7Q2-F1
#
_entry.id   AF-A0A8X6H7Q2-F1
#
_cell.length_a   1.000
_cell.length_b   1.000
_cell.length_c   1.000
_cell.angle_alpha   90.00
_cell.angle_beta   90.00
_cell.angle_gamma   90.00
#
_symmetry.space_group_name_H-M   'P 1'
#
loop_
_entity.id
_entity.type
_entity.pdbx_description
1 polymer ?
#
loop_
_entity_poly.entity_id
_entity_poly.type
_entity_poly.pdbx_seq_one_letter_code
_entity_poly.pdbx_strand_id
1 'polypeptide(L)'
;MDSHLHEDLLKIWTLRSKNATLDEQHCVERILDRDNVRSSDLIKLTSILHKISDPKTVYEFFAMDGFQGDDPNKYIEMFRYDAEEARGKHVRAVRLLYRSGVVHTLQECRSFLESIFDGTCTEYKDRYVEYVQGQVAAMAEWRREQQTKKKRPMDTKEESVKKCVP
;
A
#
# COMPACT_ATOMS: atom_id res chain seq x y z
N MET A 1 7.67 -11.01 -0.66
CA MET A 1 7.76 -9.75 -1.44
C MET A 1 7.91 -10.13 -2.91
N ASP A 2 7.16 -9.48 -3.81
CA ASP A 2 7.26 -9.69 -5.27
C ASP A 2 8.71 -9.46 -5.74
N SER A 3 9.22 -10.27 -6.67
CA SER A 3 10.57 -10.14 -7.23
C SER A 3 10.80 -8.75 -7.86
N HIS A 4 9.76 -8.12 -8.41
CA HIS A 4 9.88 -6.77 -8.95
C HIS A 4 10.15 -5.72 -7.88
N LEU A 5 9.49 -5.81 -6.71
CA LEU A 5 9.76 -4.89 -5.60
C LEU A 5 11.18 -5.02 -5.05
N HIS A 6 11.76 -6.22 -5.14
CA HIS A 6 13.12 -6.46 -4.71
C HIS A 6 14.11 -5.74 -5.64
N GLU A 7 13.91 -5.86 -6.95
CA GLU A 7 14.69 -5.11 -7.95
C GLU A 7 14.52 -3.60 -7.79
N ASP A 8 13.29 -3.13 -7.55
CA ASP A 8 13.01 -1.71 -7.33
C ASP A 8 13.73 -1.19 -6.08
N LEU A 9 13.66 -1.92 -4.95
CA LEU A 9 14.35 -1.55 -3.72
C LEU A 9 15.86 -1.50 -3.92
N LEU A 10 16.44 -2.50 -4.60
CA LEU A 10 17.86 -2.54 -4.90
C LEU A 10 18.29 -1.36 -5.78
N LYS A 11 17.49 -1.02 -6.79
CA LYS A 11 17.76 0.11 -7.68
C LYS A 11 17.70 1.45 -6.92
N ILE A 12 16.66 1.65 -6.10
CA ILE A 12 16.54 2.86 -5.28
C ILE A 12 17.72 2.97 -4.31
N TRP A 13 18.07 1.86 -3.66
CA TRP A 13 19.15 1.81 -2.68
C TRP A 13 20.52 2.10 -3.29
N THR A 14 20.80 1.54 -4.48
CA THR A 14 22.08 1.74 -5.19
C THR A 14 22.25 3.14 -5.77
N LEU A 15 21.15 3.85 -6.05
CA LEU A 15 21.18 5.25 -6.51
C LEU A 15 21.42 6.27 -5.38
N ARG A 16 21.51 5.82 -4.13
CA ARG A 16 21.73 6.68 -2.97
C ARG A 16 23.10 7.37 -3.05
N SER A 17 23.10 8.69 -2.94
CA SER A 17 24.32 9.52 -2.96
C SER A 17 24.94 9.80 -1.58
N LYS A 18 24.21 9.56 -0.48
CA LYS A 18 24.65 9.85 0.90
C LYS A 18 25.08 8.59 1.64
N ASN A 19 26.03 8.71 2.58
CA ASN A 19 26.41 7.63 3.49
C ASN A 19 25.19 7.11 4.28
N ALA A 20 24.93 5.81 4.16
CA ALA A 20 23.97 5.10 5.00
C ALA A 20 24.52 4.96 6.41
N THR A 21 23.65 5.05 7.42
CA THR A 21 24.02 4.52 8.73
C THR A 21 24.06 2.98 8.63
N LEU A 22 24.90 2.33 9.44
CA LEU A 22 24.94 0.86 9.52
C LEU A 22 23.54 0.29 9.83
N ASP A 23 22.78 1.01 10.65
CA ASP A 23 21.42 0.65 11.02
C ASP A 23 20.42 0.72 9.83
N GLU A 24 20.54 1.73 8.96
CA GLU A 24 19.78 1.80 7.70
C GLU A 24 20.19 0.68 6.73
N GLN A 25 21.49 0.44 6.59
CA GLN A 25 22.03 -0.61 5.73
C GLN A 25 21.53 -2.00 6.14
N HIS A 26 21.70 -2.37 7.41
CA HIS A 26 21.21 -3.66 7.91
C HIS A 26 19.69 -3.82 7.76
N CYS A 27 18.93 -2.71 7.82
CA CYS A 27 17.49 -2.75 7.59
C CYS A 27 17.16 -3.13 6.15
N VAL A 28 17.82 -2.50 5.17
CA VAL A 28 17.59 -2.79 3.76
C VAL A 28 18.07 -4.19 3.41
N GLU A 29 19.24 -4.60 3.89
CA GLU A 29 19.80 -5.95 3.69
C GLU A 29 18.82 -7.03 4.16
N ARG A 30 18.27 -6.93 5.39
CA ARG A 30 17.25 -7.89 5.87
C ARG A 30 16.02 -7.98 4.96
N ILE A 31 15.58 -6.87 4.40
CA ILE A 31 14.41 -6.84 3.51
C ILE A 31 14.74 -7.47 2.16
N LEU A 32 15.95 -7.22 1.64
CA LEU A 32 16.45 -7.80 0.39
C LEU A 32 16.70 -9.31 0.52
N ASP A 33 17.32 -9.74 1.62
CA ASP A 33 17.64 -11.15 1.90
C ASP A 33 16.40 -12.02 2.16
N ARG A 34 15.21 -11.41 2.21
CA ARG A 34 13.89 -12.06 2.42
C ARG A 34 13.75 -12.78 3.76
N ASP A 35 14.66 -12.54 4.71
CA ASP A 35 14.59 -13.07 6.06
C ASP A 35 13.49 -12.35 6.86
N ASN A 36 12.26 -12.86 6.77
CA ASN A 36 11.11 -12.41 7.55
C ASN A 36 10.96 -10.88 7.67
N VAL A 37 10.44 -10.25 6.61
CA VAL A 37 10.16 -8.81 6.61
C VAL A 37 9.13 -8.46 7.71
N ARG A 38 9.60 -7.88 8.81
CA ARG A 38 8.73 -7.45 9.91
C ARG A 38 8.09 -6.10 9.57
N SER A 39 6.93 -5.84 10.16
CA SER A 39 6.29 -4.52 10.02
C SER A 39 7.20 -3.38 10.50
N SER A 40 8.02 -3.61 11.54
CA SER A 40 9.00 -2.63 12.01
C SER A 40 10.08 -2.30 10.98
N ASP A 41 10.54 -3.30 10.21
CA ASP A 41 11.51 -3.08 9.13
C ASP A 41 10.86 -2.29 7.99
N LEU A 42 9.59 -2.56 7.68
CA LEU A 42 8.84 -1.80 6.68
C LEU A 42 8.57 -0.35 7.11
N ILE A 43 8.25 -0.08 8.38
CA ILE A 43 8.12 1.28 8.93
C ILE A 43 9.46 2.03 8.83
N LYS A 44 10.56 1.34 9.07
CA LYS A 44 11.87 1.97 8.91
C LYS A 44 12.20 2.20 7.43
N LEU A 45 11.81 1.26 6.57
CA LEU A 45 11.97 1.39 5.13
C LEU A 45 11.19 2.60 4.58
N THR A 46 9.97 2.89 5.07
CA THR A 46 9.25 4.11 4.67
C THR A 46 10.10 5.35 4.94
N SER A 47 10.66 5.44 6.14
CA SER A 47 11.53 6.55 6.56
C SER A 47 12.82 6.65 5.73
N ILE A 48 13.41 5.52 5.37
CA ILE A 48 14.60 5.47 4.52
C ILE A 48 14.26 5.96 3.11
N LEU A 49 13.19 5.41 2.50
CA LEU A 49 12.78 5.76 1.14
C LEU A 49 12.41 7.24 1.03
N HIS A 50 11.74 7.81 2.02
CA HIS A 50 11.45 9.25 2.09
C HIS A 50 12.69 10.14 2.08
N LYS A 51 13.84 9.67 2.61
CA LYS A 51 15.09 10.44 2.63
C LYS A 51 15.83 10.41 1.30
N ILE A 52 15.63 9.36 0.50
CA ILE A 52 16.49 9.05 -0.66
C ILE A 52 15.75 9.04 -2.00
N SER A 53 14.42 9.06 -1.99
CA SER A 53 13.58 8.99 -3.19
C SER A 53 12.63 10.17 -3.26
N ASP A 54 12.15 10.47 -4.46
CA ASP A 54 11.05 11.40 -4.63
C ASP A 54 9.72 10.80 -4.12
N PRO A 55 8.70 11.63 -3.81
CA PRO A 55 7.42 11.14 -3.28
C PRO A 55 6.71 10.13 -4.18
N LYS A 56 6.79 10.29 -5.51
CA LYS A 56 6.12 9.37 -6.45
C LYS A 56 6.72 7.97 -6.33
N THR A 57 8.05 7.86 -6.20
CA THR A 57 8.72 6.58 -5.95
C THR A 57 8.24 5.91 -4.66
N VAL A 58 8.00 6.67 -3.59
CA VAL A 58 7.42 6.14 -2.34
C VAL A 58 5.98 5.67 -2.57
N TYR A 59 5.16 6.46 -3.27
CA TYR A 59 3.77 6.12 -3.58
C TYR A 59 3.68 4.85 -4.41
N GLU A 60 4.53 4.71 -5.43
CA GLU A 60 4.65 3.50 -6.24
C GLU A 60 5.03 2.30 -5.36
N PHE A 61 6.13 2.40 -4.59
CA PHE A 61 6.67 1.29 -3.83
C PHE A 61 5.65 0.69 -2.85
N PHE A 62 4.97 1.56 -2.08
CA PHE A 62 3.94 1.16 -1.12
C PHE A 62 2.55 0.95 -1.74
N ALA A 63 2.40 1.11 -3.06
CA ALA A 63 1.13 1.03 -3.78
C ALA A 63 0.04 1.91 -3.12
N MET A 64 0.38 3.19 -2.90
CA MET A 64 -0.50 4.12 -2.21
C MET A 64 -1.64 4.57 -3.11
N ASP A 65 -2.86 4.10 -2.81
CA ASP A 65 -4.09 4.40 -3.58
C ASP A 65 -4.80 5.71 -3.17
N GLY A 66 -4.34 6.34 -2.08
CA GLY A 66 -4.89 7.57 -1.52
C GLY A 66 -6.13 7.41 -0.65
N PHE A 67 -6.67 6.20 -0.50
CA PHE A 67 -7.83 5.93 0.35
C PHE A 67 -7.50 5.80 1.83
N GLN A 68 -6.23 5.54 2.17
CA GLN A 68 -5.79 5.50 3.56
C GLN A 68 -5.14 6.81 4.04
N GLY A 69 -5.14 7.83 3.18
CA GLY A 69 -4.40 9.06 3.39
C GLY A 69 -2.97 8.96 2.86
N ASP A 70 -2.15 9.91 3.27
CA ASP A 70 -0.79 10.18 2.79
C ASP A 70 0.33 9.53 3.63
N ASP A 71 -0.01 8.90 4.75
CA ASP A 71 0.94 8.16 5.59
C ASP A 71 1.25 6.77 4.99
N PRO A 72 2.48 6.51 4.51
CA PRO A 72 2.86 5.23 3.91
C PRO A 72 2.80 4.07 4.90
N ASN A 73 2.90 4.33 6.22
CA ASN A 73 2.85 3.27 7.22
C ASN A 73 1.49 2.54 7.22
N LYS A 74 0.42 3.22 6.78
CA LYS A 74 -0.92 2.62 6.61
C LYS A 74 -1.01 1.64 5.43
N TYR A 75 0.00 1.63 4.56
CA TYR A 75 0.06 0.77 3.38
C TYR A 75 1.05 -0.39 3.55
N ILE A 76 1.70 -0.53 4.71
CA ILE A 76 2.65 -1.62 4.97
C ILE A 76 1.98 -3.00 4.88
N GLU A 77 0.70 -3.10 5.23
CA GLU A 77 -0.04 -4.38 5.13
C GLU A 77 -0.22 -4.84 3.68
N MET A 78 -0.10 -3.95 2.70
CA MET A 78 -0.20 -4.29 1.27
C MET A 78 0.85 -5.32 0.83
N PHE A 79 1.98 -5.40 1.55
CA PHE A 79 3.04 -6.37 1.28
C PHE A 79 2.68 -7.81 1.65
N ARG A 80 1.57 -8.02 2.39
CA ARG A 80 1.09 -9.34 2.81
C ARG A 80 0.06 -9.94 1.88
N TYR A 81 -0.53 -9.13 0.99
CA TYR A 81 -1.57 -9.63 0.10
C TYR A 81 -0.99 -10.54 -0.97
N ASP A 82 -1.65 -11.67 -1.19
CA ASP A 82 -1.32 -12.61 -2.24
C ASP A 82 -1.61 -11.97 -3.61
N ALA A 83 -0.67 -12.11 -4.56
CA ALA A 83 -0.72 -11.48 -5.87
C ALA A 83 -1.91 -11.94 -6.73
N GLU A 84 -2.45 -13.13 -6.48
CA GLU A 84 -3.56 -13.71 -7.23
C GLU A 84 -4.93 -13.38 -6.64
N GLU A 85 -4.97 -12.96 -5.37
CA GLU A 85 -6.17 -12.45 -4.74
C GLU A 85 -6.48 -11.03 -5.21
N ALA A 86 -7.75 -10.64 -5.09
CA ALA A 86 -8.21 -9.33 -5.52
C ALA A 86 -7.34 -8.19 -4.95
N ARG A 87 -7.01 -8.26 -3.65
CA ARG A 87 -6.22 -7.22 -2.97
C ARG A 87 -4.80 -7.12 -3.55
N GLY A 88 -4.13 -8.23 -3.83
CA GLY A 88 -2.80 -8.19 -4.45
C GLY A 88 -2.84 -7.71 -5.89
N LYS A 89 -3.89 -8.06 -6.65
CA LYS A 89 -4.12 -7.51 -8.00
C LYS A 89 -4.31 -6.00 -7.97
N HIS A 90 -5.06 -5.47 -7.00
CA HIS A 90 -5.18 -4.02 -6.81
C HIS A 90 -3.83 -3.37 -6.49
N VAL A 91 -3.07 -3.91 -5.55
CA VAL A 91 -1.73 -3.41 -5.18
C VAL A 91 -0.79 -3.37 -6.39
N ARG A 92 -0.80 -4.42 -7.22
CA ARG A 92 -0.03 -4.45 -8.47
C ARG A 92 -0.53 -3.43 -9.47
N ALA A 93 -1.84 -3.28 -9.64
CA ALA A 93 -2.42 -2.30 -10.54
C ALA A 93 -2.05 -0.86 -10.14
N VAL A 94 -2.09 -0.52 -8.86
CA VAL A 94 -1.69 0.81 -8.36
C VAL A 94 -0.23 1.11 -8.67
N ARG A 95 0.68 0.15 -8.43
CA ARG A 95 2.08 0.26 -8.84
C ARG A 95 2.23 0.53 -10.33
N LEU A 96 1.52 -0.23 -11.16
CA LEU A 96 1.55 -0.07 -12.61
C LEU A 96 1.05 1.31 -13.04
N LEU A 97 0.02 1.87 -12.40
CA LEU A 97 -0.48 3.21 -12.71
C LEU A 97 0.59 4.29 -12.51
N TYR A 98 1.34 4.23 -11.40
CA TYR A 98 2.46 5.14 -11.15
C TYR A 98 3.60 4.92 -12.14
N ARG A 99 3.97 3.66 -12.37
CA ARG A 99 5.07 3.27 -13.27
C ARG A 99 4.81 3.68 -14.72
N SER A 100 3.58 3.52 -15.19
CA SER A 100 3.18 3.92 -16.55
C SER A 100 2.94 5.42 -16.69
N GLY A 101 3.08 6.20 -15.61
CA GLY A 101 2.84 7.64 -15.61
C GLY A 101 1.38 8.02 -15.84
N VAL A 102 0.43 7.13 -15.57
CA VAL A 102 -1.01 7.46 -15.60
C VAL A 102 -1.35 8.38 -14.43
N VAL A 103 -0.68 8.18 -13.30
CA VAL A 103 -0.80 9.02 -12.10
C VAL A 103 0.58 9.36 -11.55
N HIS A 104 0.71 10.57 -11.01
CA HIS A 104 1.96 11.10 -10.44
C HIS A 104 1.79 11.47 -8.98
N THR A 105 0.58 11.86 -8.58
CA THR A 105 0.27 12.23 -7.19
C THR A 105 -0.69 11.24 -6.54
N LEU A 106 -0.73 11.25 -5.21
CA LEU A 106 -1.67 10.45 -4.44
C LEU A 106 -3.13 10.85 -4.73
N GLN A 107 -3.37 12.15 -4.89
CA GLN A 107 -4.70 12.67 -5.19
C GLN A 107 -5.17 12.26 -6.59
N GLU A 108 -4.28 12.29 -7.59
CA GLU A 108 -4.58 11.78 -8.93
C GLU A 108 -4.94 10.30 -8.90
N CYS A 109 -4.15 9.47 -8.20
CA CYS A 109 -4.43 8.04 -8.05
C CYS A 109 -5.81 7.80 -7.44
N ARG A 110 -6.11 8.52 -6.35
CA ARG A 110 -7.40 8.43 -5.67
C ARG A 110 -8.56 8.79 -6.59
N SER A 111 -8.49 9.95 -7.24
CA SER A 111 -9.55 10.43 -8.14
C SER A 111 -9.73 9.52 -9.36
N PHE A 112 -8.64 8.99 -9.91
CA PHE A 112 -8.68 8.02 -10.99
C PHE A 112 -9.41 6.74 -10.56
N LEU A 113 -9.03 6.16 -9.43
CA LEU A 113 -9.66 4.94 -8.91
C LEU A 113 -11.13 5.15 -8.53
N GLU A 114 -11.47 6.31 -7.94
CA GLU A 114 -12.86 6.70 -7.67
C GLU A 114 -13.69 6.71 -8.97
N SER A 115 -13.19 7.36 -10.02
CA SER A 115 -13.89 7.40 -11.30
C SER A 115 -14.10 6.00 -11.92
N ILE A 116 -13.17 5.07 -11.72
CA ILE A 116 -13.32 3.67 -12.18
C ILE A 116 -14.41 2.96 -11.38
N PHE A 117 -14.39 3.07 -10.05
CA PHE A 117 -15.33 2.38 -9.19
C PHE A 117 -16.75 2.92 -9.30
N ASP A 118 -16.90 4.22 -9.57
CA ASP A 118 -18.19 4.88 -9.81
C ASP A 118 -18.66 4.72 -11.26
N GLY A 119 -17.84 4.09 -12.12
CA GLY A 119 -18.18 3.81 -13.51
C GLY A 119 -18.14 5.02 -14.45
N THR A 120 -17.62 6.17 -13.99
CA THR A 120 -17.55 7.42 -14.74
C THR A 120 -16.28 7.56 -15.58
N CYS A 121 -15.24 6.77 -15.29
CA CYS A 121 -14.00 6.74 -16.06
C CYS A 121 -14.17 6.04 -17.42
N THR A 122 -13.82 6.71 -18.50
CA THR A 122 -13.76 6.12 -19.85
C THR A 122 -12.33 6.01 -20.36
N GLU A 123 -11.44 6.92 -19.99
CA GLU A 123 -10.03 6.90 -20.38
C GLU A 123 -9.19 6.03 -19.43
N TYR A 124 -8.39 5.11 -19.99
CA TYR A 124 -7.51 4.19 -19.26
C TYR A 124 -8.19 3.19 -18.30
N LYS A 125 -9.53 3.22 -18.21
CA LYS A 125 -10.32 2.20 -17.48
C LYS A 125 -9.95 0.79 -17.93
N ASP A 126 -9.83 0.56 -19.24
CA ASP A 126 -9.50 -0.75 -19.80
C ASP A 126 -8.14 -1.25 -19.30
N ARG A 127 -7.15 -0.37 -19.14
CA ARG A 127 -5.82 -0.74 -18.60
C ARG A 127 -5.91 -1.19 -17.15
N TYR A 128 -6.64 -0.46 -16.32
CA TYR A 128 -6.83 -0.86 -14.92
C TYR A 128 -7.66 -2.16 -14.81
N VAL A 129 -8.73 -2.28 -15.61
CA VAL A 129 -9.57 -3.50 -15.69
C VAL A 129 -8.72 -4.70 -16.10
N GLU A 130 -7.82 -4.54 -17.07
CA GLU A 130 -6.87 -5.56 -17.51
C GLU A 130 -5.90 -5.93 -16.37
N TYR A 131 -5.32 -4.93 -15.69
CA TYR A 131 -4.41 -5.17 -14.57
C TYR A 131 -5.06 -5.93 -13.41
N VAL A 132 -6.34 -5.67 -13.14
CA VAL A 132 -7.11 -6.40 -12.11
C VAL A 132 -7.85 -7.62 -12.66
N GLN A 133 -7.63 -7.98 -13.93
CA GLN A 133 -8.24 -9.13 -14.61
C GLN A 133 -9.77 -9.17 -14.45
N GLY A 134 -10.43 -8.02 -14.61
CA GLY A 134 -11.89 -7.90 -14.50
C GLY A 134 -12.45 -7.93 -13.08
N GLN A 135 -11.63 -8.05 -12.03
CA GLN A 135 -12.09 -8.12 -10.64
C GLN A 135 -12.47 -6.76 -10.02
N VAL A 136 -12.87 -5.77 -10.83
CA VAL A 136 -13.18 -4.41 -10.36
C VAL A 136 -14.27 -4.40 -9.29
N ALA A 137 -15.31 -5.23 -9.43
CA ALA A 137 -16.41 -5.32 -8.46
C ALA A 137 -15.92 -5.81 -7.08
N ALA A 138 -15.04 -6.80 -7.04
CA ALA A 138 -14.45 -7.31 -5.80
C ALA A 138 -13.58 -6.23 -5.11
N MET A 139 -12.86 -5.39 -5.87
CA MET A 139 -12.12 -4.26 -5.30
C MET A 139 -13.05 -3.22 -4.70
N ALA A 140 -14.13 -2.89 -5.41
CA ALA A 140 -15.11 -1.91 -4.96
C ALA A 140 -15.83 -2.38 -3.68
N GLU A 141 -16.11 -3.69 -3.56
CA GLU A 141 -16.66 -4.30 -2.36
C GLU A 141 -15.67 -4.28 -1.19
N TRP A 142 -14.44 -4.77 -1.41
CA TRP A 142 -13.37 -4.71 -0.40
C TRP A 142 -13.13 -3.28 0.10
N ARG A 143 -13.19 -2.28 -0.78
CA ARG A 143 -13.10 -0.87 -0.41
C ARG A 143 -14.25 -0.41 0.48
N ARG A 144 -15.49 -0.81 0.15
CA ARG A 144 -16.66 -0.53 1.01
C ARG A 144 -16.51 -1.14 2.39
N GLU A 145 -15.94 -2.35 2.50
CA GLU A 145 -15.62 -2.97 3.79
C GLU A 145 -14.58 -2.17 4.60
N GLN A 146 -13.53 -1.66 3.95
CA GLN A 146 -12.51 -0.84 4.62
C GLN A 146 -13.10 0.47 5.18
N GLN A 147 -13.98 1.12 4.41
CA GLN A 147 -14.65 2.35 4.85
C GLN A 147 -15.64 2.11 5.99
N THR A 148 -16.35 0.98 5.99
CA THR A 148 -17.31 0.64 7.04
C THR A 148 -16.61 0.21 8.34
N LYS A 149 -15.48 -0.51 8.25
CA LYS A 149 -14.64 -0.84 9.42
C LYS A 149 -14.03 0.40 10.08
N LYS A 150 -13.63 1.42 9.31
CA LYS A 150 -13.15 2.71 9.85
C LYS A 150 -14.25 3.56 10.51
N LYS A 151 -15.52 3.36 10.13
CA LYS A 151 -16.66 4.13 10.65
C LYS A 151 -17.31 3.53 11.89
N ARG A 152 -16.99 2.29 12.28
CA ARG A 152 -17.44 1.74 13.57
C ARG A 152 -16.48 2.27 14.66
N PRO A 153 -16.94 3.12 15.59
CA PRO A 153 -16.22 3.29 16.84
C PRO A 153 -16.10 1.92 17.49
N MET A 154 -14.98 1.68 18.14
CA MET A 154 -14.81 0.57 19.04
C MET A 154 -15.88 0.72 20.13
N ASP A 155 -17.01 0.00 20.01
CA ASP A 155 -18.01 -0.05 21.06
C ASP A 155 -17.32 -0.63 22.29
N THR A 156 -17.00 0.27 23.22
CA THR A 156 -16.60 -0.04 24.57
C THR A 156 -17.68 -0.93 25.15
N LYS A 157 -17.43 -2.23 25.28
CA LYS A 157 -18.23 -3.10 26.15
C LYS A 157 -17.96 -2.71 27.60
N GLU A 158 -18.58 -1.61 28.03
CA GLU A 158 -19.09 -1.53 29.40
C GLU A 158 -20.28 -2.47 29.50
N GLU A 159 -20.06 -3.66 30.07
CA GLU A 159 -21.17 -4.43 30.61
C GLU A 159 -20.92 -4.63 32.11
N SER A 160 -21.40 -3.63 32.84
CA SER A 160 -21.62 -3.69 34.27
C SER A 160 -22.71 -4.72 34.56
N VAL A 161 -22.38 -5.84 35.21
CA VAL A 161 -23.39 -6.62 35.95
C VAL A 161 -22.98 -6.69 37.41
N LYS A 162 -23.76 -5.96 38.22
CA LYS A 162 -23.72 -5.91 39.68
C LYS A 162 -24.15 -7.24 40.31
N LYS A 163 -23.42 -7.61 41.37
CA LYS A 163 -23.82 -8.30 42.64
C LYS A 163 -24.40 -9.73 42.58
N CYS A 164 -23.76 -10.63 43.33
CA CYS A 164 -24.35 -11.20 44.56
C CYS A 164 -23.25 -11.69 45.51
N VAL A 165 -23.49 -11.43 46.79
CA VAL A 165 -22.65 -11.66 47.99
C VAL A 165 -23.07 -12.99 48.62
N PRO A 166 -22.18 -13.75 49.29
CA PRO A 166 -22.56 -14.66 50.37
C PRO A 166 -22.65 -13.94 51.72
#